data_AF-A0A2V6JZB8-F1
#
_entry.id   AF-A0A2V6JZB8-F1
#
_cell.length_a   1.000
_cell.length_b   1.000
_cell.length_c   1.000
_cell.angle_alpha   90.00
_cell.angle_beta   90.00
_cell.angle_gamma   90.00
#
_symmetry.space_group_name_H-M   'P 1'
#
loop_
_entity.id
_entity.type
_entity.pdbx_description
1 polymer ?
#
loop_
_entity_poly.entity_id
_entity_poly.type
_entity_poly.pdbx_seq_one_letter_code
_entity_poly.pdbx_strand_id
1 'polypeptide(L)'
;MNRTQLTYKHSYKTLWFGLAGTLVVIVGSILFSYAQTQKKEAEKMNPTKEVPSDAELRKQLTNDQYKVTRQCGTETPFHNAYWDNHKPGIYVDIITGEPLFSSLDKFDSGTGWPSFTKPIKSENVTEKRDSSYGMERTEVRGKTSDSHLGHVFDDGPAPAGQRYCVNSAALRFVSVEKLKEEGYGQYLALFQPQQTAQQQQGGEAKPQSK
;
A
#
# COMPACT_ATOMS: atom_id res chain seq x y z
N MET A 1 -34.51 73.60 -29.31
CA MET A 1 -34.05 72.94 -28.07
C MET A 1 -33.67 71.51 -28.42
N ASN A 2 -32.38 71.25 -28.65
CA ASN A 2 -31.89 69.96 -29.13
C ASN A 2 -31.58 69.05 -27.93
N ARG A 3 -32.28 67.93 -27.85
CA ARG A 3 -32.10 66.90 -26.81
C ARG A 3 -31.09 65.88 -27.32
N THR A 4 -29.85 65.96 -26.85
CA THR A 4 -28.77 65.02 -27.22
C THR A 4 -29.02 63.68 -26.54
N GLN A 5 -29.32 62.64 -27.31
CA GLN A 5 -29.43 61.27 -26.82
C GLN A 5 -28.02 60.67 -26.66
N LEU A 6 -27.55 60.49 -25.43
CA LEU A 6 -26.35 59.69 -25.15
C LEU A 6 -26.72 58.20 -25.31
N THR A 7 -26.22 57.55 -26.36
CA THR A 7 -26.33 56.10 -26.52
C THR A 7 -25.13 55.41 -25.87
N TYR A 8 -25.37 54.79 -24.72
CA TYR A 8 -24.37 54.01 -24.00
C TYR A 8 -24.28 52.61 -24.62
N LYS A 9 -23.27 52.34 -25.45
CA LYS A 9 -22.95 50.98 -25.93
C LYS A 9 -22.25 50.22 -24.80
N HIS A 10 -23.02 49.45 -24.01
CA HIS A 10 -22.45 48.46 -23.09
C HIS A 10 -21.69 47.39 -23.90
N SER A 11 -20.37 47.29 -23.71
CA SER A 11 -19.53 46.29 -24.37
C SER A 11 -19.65 44.95 -23.66
N TYR A 12 -20.38 44.02 -24.25
CA TYR A 12 -20.60 42.65 -23.75
C TYR A 12 -19.31 41.83 -23.53
N LYS A 13 -18.18 42.30 -24.09
CA LYS A 13 -16.88 41.62 -24.00
C LYS A 13 -16.23 41.72 -22.62
N THR A 14 -16.33 42.85 -21.93
CA THR A 14 -15.75 43.02 -20.58
C THR A 14 -16.53 42.24 -19.51
N LEU A 15 -17.84 42.08 -19.71
CA LEU A 15 -18.71 41.28 -18.84
C LEU A 15 -18.39 39.78 -18.95
N TRP A 16 -18.03 39.30 -20.16
CA TRP A 16 -17.70 37.90 -20.43
C TRP A 16 -16.37 37.45 -19.81
N PHE A 17 -15.34 38.30 -19.84
CA PHE A 17 -14.06 37.99 -19.18
C PHE A 17 -14.19 37.91 -17.65
N GLY A 18 -15.03 38.75 -17.04
CA GLY A 18 -15.32 38.69 -15.61
C GLY A 18 -16.07 37.41 -15.21
N LEU A 19 -17.08 37.01 -15.99
CA LEU A 19 -17.86 35.77 -15.77
C LEU A 19 -17.03 34.50 -16.01
N ALA A 20 -16.15 34.48 -17.01
CA ALA A 20 -15.27 33.34 -17.25
C ALA A 20 -14.22 33.18 -16.13
N GLY A 21 -13.65 34.29 -15.64
CA GLY A 21 -12.70 34.28 -14.52
C GLY A 21 -13.33 33.78 -13.21
N THR A 22 -14.55 34.22 -12.88
CA THR A 22 -15.25 33.73 -11.68
C THR A 22 -15.60 32.25 -11.78
N LEU A 23 -16.01 31.77 -12.95
CA LEU A 23 -16.34 30.35 -13.15
C LEU A 23 -15.13 29.43 -12.96
N VAL A 24 -13.94 29.84 -13.44
CA VAL A 24 -12.68 29.11 -13.21
C VAL A 24 -12.33 29.05 -11.73
N VAL A 25 -12.50 30.15 -10.99
CA VAL A 25 -12.24 30.18 -9.54
C VAL A 25 -13.22 29.28 -8.78
N ILE A 26 -14.51 29.30 -9.13
CA ILE A 26 -15.51 28.45 -8.49
C ILE A 26 -15.22 26.96 -8.74
N VAL A 27 -14.96 26.58 -10.00
CA VAL A 27 -14.60 25.20 -10.35
C VAL A 27 -13.30 24.78 -9.65
N GLY A 28 -12.29 25.65 -9.64
CA GLY A 28 -11.03 25.42 -8.93
C GLY A 28 -11.22 25.19 -7.43
N SER A 29 -12.05 26.01 -6.77
CA SER A 29 -12.39 25.86 -5.35
C SER A 29 -13.13 24.56 -5.07
N ILE A 30 -14.10 24.18 -5.92
CA ILE A 30 -14.84 22.91 -5.77
C ILE A 30 -13.88 21.72 -5.94
N LEU A 31 -13.02 21.74 -6.97
CA LEU A 31 -12.03 20.68 -7.20
C LEU A 31 -11.02 20.60 -6.05
N PHE A 32 -10.57 21.73 -5.52
CA PHE A 32 -9.67 21.78 -4.37
C PHE A 32 -10.34 21.24 -3.10
N SER A 33 -11.56 21.66 -2.78
CA SER A 33 -12.34 21.10 -1.67
C SER A 33 -12.55 19.60 -1.82
N TYR A 34 -12.86 19.12 -3.03
CA TYR A 34 -12.99 17.68 -3.30
C TYR A 34 -11.67 16.94 -3.05
N ALA A 35 -10.55 17.45 -3.57
CA ALA A 35 -9.23 16.87 -3.33
C ALA A 35 -8.83 16.85 -1.85
N GLN A 36 -9.15 17.91 -1.09
CA GLN A 36 -8.92 17.96 0.35
C GLN A 36 -9.75 16.93 1.11
N THR A 37 -11.03 16.75 0.75
CA THR A 37 -11.88 15.71 1.32
C THR A 37 -11.29 14.32 1.05
N GLN A 38 -10.88 14.05 -0.19
CA GLN A 38 -10.27 12.76 -0.57
C GLN A 38 -8.97 12.49 0.22
N LYS A 39 -8.12 13.51 0.37
CA LYS A 39 -6.89 13.38 1.17
C LYS A 39 -7.20 13.08 2.64
N LYS A 40 -8.17 13.78 3.23
CA LYS A 40 -8.55 13.60 4.64
C LYS A 40 -9.19 12.23 4.90
N GLU A 41 -10.00 11.73 3.97
CA GLU A 41 -10.53 10.36 4.04
C GLU A 41 -9.42 9.31 3.93
N ALA A 42 -8.45 9.52 3.02
CA ALA A 42 -7.29 8.64 2.89
C ALA A 42 -6.40 8.63 4.13
N GLU A 43 -6.14 9.80 4.74
CA GLU A 43 -5.39 9.90 6.01
C GLU A 43 -6.14 9.24 7.17
N LYS A 44 -7.47 9.37 7.24
CA LYS A 44 -8.29 8.66 8.23
C LYS A 44 -8.28 7.15 8.04
N MET A 45 -7.91 6.69 6.84
CA MET A 45 -7.74 5.29 6.45
C MET A 45 -6.26 4.85 6.45
N ASN A 46 -5.34 5.50 7.17
CA ASN A 46 -4.03 4.91 7.43
C ASN A 46 -4.05 4.20 8.79
N PRO A 47 -4.13 2.86 8.83
CA PRO A 47 -4.20 2.10 10.08
C PRO A 47 -2.84 1.95 10.78
N THR A 48 -1.78 2.53 10.20
CA THR A 48 -0.44 2.52 10.79
C THR A 48 -0.41 3.38 12.05
N LYS A 49 -0.08 2.76 13.18
CA LYS A 49 -0.02 3.36 14.51
C LYS A 49 1.40 3.78 14.85
N GLU A 50 1.51 4.71 15.80
CA GLU A 50 2.78 5.04 16.44
C GLU A 50 3.35 3.82 17.18
N VAL A 51 4.67 3.76 17.29
CA VAL A 51 5.38 2.67 17.96
C VAL A 51 5.21 2.83 19.49
N PRO A 52 4.57 1.88 20.19
CA PRO A 52 4.44 1.93 21.64
C PRO A 52 5.80 1.85 22.35
N SER A 53 5.84 2.25 23.62
CA SER A 53 7.02 2.06 24.46
C SER A 53 7.33 0.58 24.70
N ASP A 54 8.58 0.25 25.02
CA ASP A 54 8.99 -1.15 25.29
C ASP A 54 8.15 -1.80 26.41
N ALA A 55 7.82 -1.03 27.45
CA ALA A 55 6.99 -1.50 28.56
C ALA A 55 5.56 -1.82 28.13
N GLU A 56 5.01 -1.08 27.16
CA GLU A 56 3.69 -1.37 26.59
C GLU A 56 3.75 -2.58 25.66
N LEU A 57 4.79 -2.68 24.82
CA LEU A 57 5.01 -3.81 23.93
C LEU A 57 5.09 -5.14 24.70
N ARG A 58 5.77 -5.16 25.85
CA ARG A 58 5.83 -6.35 26.74
C ARG A 58 4.49 -6.78 27.31
N LYS A 59 3.51 -5.87 27.39
CA LYS A 59 2.14 -6.17 27.86
C LYS A 59 1.21 -6.56 26.72
N GLN A 60 1.41 -5.99 25.54
CA GLN A 60 0.54 -6.18 24.38
C GLN A 60 0.90 -7.40 23.55
N LEU A 61 2.20 -7.68 23.41
CA LEU A 61 2.71 -8.79 22.61
C LEU A 61 2.81 -10.07 23.45
N THR A 62 2.61 -11.21 22.80
CA THR A 62 3.01 -12.49 23.36
C THR A 62 4.53 -12.57 23.49
N ASN A 63 5.03 -13.49 24.33
CA ASN A 63 6.47 -13.66 24.53
C ASN A 63 7.23 -13.91 23.22
N ASP A 64 6.68 -14.75 22.33
CA ASP A 64 7.32 -15.06 21.05
C ASP A 64 7.30 -13.86 20.10
N GLN A 65 6.18 -13.15 20.01
CA GLN A 65 6.09 -11.90 19.23
C GLN A 65 7.11 -10.88 19.73
N TYR A 66 7.21 -10.67 21.03
CA TYR A 66 8.19 -9.73 21.60
C TYR A 66 9.64 -10.18 21.33
N LYS A 67 9.94 -11.46 21.56
CA LYS A 67 11.28 -12.03 21.32
C LYS A 67 11.69 -11.91 19.86
N VAL A 68 10.80 -12.23 18.93
CA VAL A 68 11.07 -12.07 17.49
C VAL A 68 11.27 -10.60 17.15
N THR A 69 10.26 -9.77 17.39
CA THR A 69 10.23 -8.37 16.90
C THR A 69 11.26 -7.46 17.56
N ARG A 70 11.55 -7.65 18.85
CA ARG A 70 12.44 -6.74 19.63
C ARG A 70 13.80 -7.33 19.97
N GLN A 71 13.92 -8.66 20.00
CA GLN A 71 15.17 -9.33 20.40
C GLN A 71 15.81 -10.13 19.26
N CYS A 72 15.35 -9.91 18.03
CA CYS A 72 15.84 -10.60 16.82
C CYS A 72 15.77 -12.13 16.95
N GLY A 73 14.75 -12.63 17.67
CA GLY A 73 14.47 -14.05 17.77
C GLY A 73 13.94 -14.61 16.45
N THR A 74 13.97 -15.94 16.34
CA THR A 74 13.38 -16.68 15.21
C THR A 74 12.43 -17.73 15.76
N GLU A 75 11.21 -17.78 15.24
CA GLU A 75 10.21 -18.76 15.63
C GLU A 75 10.52 -20.15 15.04
N THR A 76 9.93 -21.20 15.60
CA THR A 76 10.14 -22.58 15.15
C THR A 76 9.56 -22.81 13.73
N PRO A 77 10.32 -23.45 12.81
CA PRO A 77 9.79 -23.78 11.48
C PRO A 77 8.60 -24.74 11.57
N PHE A 78 7.63 -24.57 10.68
CA PHE A 78 6.38 -25.35 10.57
C PHE A 78 5.47 -25.32 11.81
N HIS A 79 5.84 -24.57 12.85
CA HIS A 79 5.10 -24.45 14.11
C HIS A 79 4.80 -22.98 14.37
N ASN A 80 4.23 -22.32 13.37
CA ASN A 80 3.89 -20.91 13.41
C ASN A 80 2.58 -20.64 12.67
N ALA A 81 2.05 -19.43 12.80
CA ALA A 81 0.68 -19.13 12.39
C ALA A 81 0.47 -19.06 10.87
N TYR A 82 1.51 -18.73 10.09
CA TYR A 82 1.33 -18.31 8.70
C TYR A 82 2.18 -19.05 7.67
N TRP A 83 2.97 -20.06 8.05
CA TRP A 83 3.72 -20.84 7.07
C TRP A 83 2.80 -21.47 6.00
N ASP A 84 1.68 -22.07 6.41
CA ASP A 84 0.67 -22.72 5.52
C ASP A 84 -0.54 -21.85 5.19
N ASN A 85 -0.51 -20.55 5.51
CA ASN A 85 -1.64 -19.67 5.20
C ASN A 85 -1.63 -19.31 3.71
N HIS A 86 -2.73 -19.64 3.01
CA HIS A 86 -2.95 -19.33 1.59
C HIS A 86 -4.15 -18.41 1.33
N LYS A 87 -4.75 -17.86 2.39
CA LYS A 87 -5.93 -17.00 2.25
C LYS A 87 -5.56 -15.68 1.57
N PRO A 88 -6.43 -15.13 0.70
CA PRO A 88 -6.17 -13.83 0.10
C PRO A 88 -6.23 -12.73 1.15
N GLY A 89 -5.20 -11.88 1.18
CA GLY A 89 -5.10 -10.79 2.13
C GLY A 89 -3.70 -10.18 2.19
N ILE A 90 -3.47 -9.32 3.18
CA ILE A 90 -2.17 -8.72 3.42
C ILE A 90 -1.65 -9.12 4.80
N TYR A 91 -0.33 -9.03 4.95
CA TYR A 91 0.36 -9.20 6.22
C TYR A 91 0.90 -7.84 6.64
N VAL A 92 0.49 -7.43 7.83
CA VAL A 92 0.87 -6.14 8.41
C VAL A 92 1.79 -6.35 9.59
N ASP A 93 2.58 -5.34 9.93
CA ASP A 93 3.41 -5.34 11.14
C ASP A 93 2.52 -5.55 12.38
N ILE A 94 2.88 -6.50 13.23
CA ILE A 94 2.12 -6.81 14.46
C ILE A 94 2.09 -5.63 15.44
N ILE A 95 3.10 -4.75 15.42
CA ILE A 95 3.24 -3.59 16.31
C ILE A 95 2.45 -2.39 15.76
N THR A 96 2.74 -1.97 14.53
CA THR A 96 2.21 -0.71 13.99
C THR A 96 0.97 -0.92 13.11
N GLY A 97 0.77 -2.11 12.56
CA GLY A 97 -0.21 -2.31 11.48
C GLY A 97 0.24 -1.78 10.12
N GLU A 98 1.51 -1.39 9.96
CA GLU A 98 2.05 -1.00 8.65
C GLU A 98 1.96 -2.19 7.67
N PRO A 99 1.40 -2.05 6.47
CA PRO A 99 1.34 -3.13 5.48
C PRO A 99 2.74 -3.54 5.02
N LEU A 100 3.09 -4.82 5.15
CA LEU A 100 4.43 -5.30 4.82
C LEU A 100 4.44 -6.20 3.58
N PHE A 101 3.53 -7.16 3.50
CA PHE A 101 3.50 -8.16 2.42
C PHE A 101 2.08 -8.44 1.92
N SER A 102 1.97 -8.89 0.68
CA SER A 102 0.72 -9.36 0.07
C SER A 102 0.72 -10.88 -0.03
N SER A 103 -0.44 -11.52 0.16
CA SER A 103 -0.59 -12.96 -0.09
C SER A 103 -0.37 -13.32 -1.56
N LEU A 104 -0.50 -12.35 -2.49
CA LEU A 104 -0.21 -12.57 -3.92
C LEU A 104 1.28 -12.82 -4.20
N ASP A 105 2.13 -12.32 -3.32
CA ASP A 105 3.58 -12.47 -3.40
C ASP A 105 4.10 -13.58 -2.47
N LYS A 106 3.20 -14.22 -1.69
CA LYS A 106 3.51 -15.36 -0.83
C LYS A 106 3.63 -16.63 -1.67
N PHE A 107 4.60 -17.48 -1.33
CA PHE A 107 4.79 -18.78 -1.97
C PHE A 107 5.29 -19.83 -0.97
N ASP A 108 5.18 -21.10 -1.35
CA ASP A 108 5.67 -22.22 -0.55
C ASP A 108 7.15 -22.47 -0.84
N SER A 109 8.00 -22.00 0.07
CA SER A 109 9.45 -22.18 -0.03
C SER A 109 9.93 -23.53 0.52
N GLY A 110 9.10 -24.23 1.29
CA GLY A 110 9.48 -25.44 2.01
C GLY A 110 10.41 -25.20 3.21
N THR A 111 10.66 -23.94 3.63
CA THR A 111 11.55 -23.64 4.75
C THR A 111 10.85 -23.72 6.11
N GLY A 112 9.51 -23.68 6.14
CA GLY A 112 8.72 -23.70 7.36
C GLY A 112 8.38 -22.31 7.93
N TRP A 113 8.71 -21.23 7.22
CA TRP A 113 8.29 -19.86 7.54
C TRP A 113 7.55 -19.22 6.36
N PRO A 114 6.61 -18.29 6.59
CA PRO A 114 5.98 -17.56 5.49
C PRO A 114 7.05 -16.85 4.64
N SER A 115 7.00 -17.13 3.34
CA SER A 115 8.00 -16.66 2.39
C SER A 115 7.33 -15.84 1.29
N PHE A 116 7.91 -14.69 0.97
CA PHE A 116 7.39 -13.74 0.00
C PHE A 116 8.44 -13.40 -1.04
N THR A 117 8.03 -13.08 -2.26
CA THR A 117 8.95 -12.66 -3.32
C THR A 117 9.35 -11.20 -3.22
N LYS A 118 8.50 -10.35 -2.63
CA LYS A 118 8.72 -8.92 -2.44
C LYS A 118 7.82 -8.34 -1.33
N PRO A 119 8.20 -7.22 -0.71
CA PRO A 119 7.29 -6.43 0.12
C PRO A 119 6.19 -5.79 -0.74
N ILE A 120 5.07 -5.45 -0.10
CA ILE A 120 3.95 -4.75 -0.75
C ILE A 120 4.36 -3.36 -1.22
N LYS A 121 5.27 -2.72 -0.48
CA LYS A 121 5.98 -1.49 -0.84
C LYS A 121 7.41 -1.58 -0.31
N SER A 122 8.40 -1.30 -1.15
CA SER A 122 9.80 -1.34 -0.75
C SER A 122 10.13 -0.34 0.37
N GLU A 123 9.41 0.78 0.45
CA GLU A 123 9.61 1.81 1.49
C GLU A 123 9.18 1.37 2.90
N ASN A 124 8.34 0.33 3.02
CA ASN A 124 7.82 -0.14 4.30
C ASN A 124 8.76 -1.14 5.01
N VAL A 125 9.84 -1.56 4.34
CA VAL A 125 10.86 -2.44 4.90
C VAL A 125 12.24 -1.82 4.81
N THR A 126 13.13 -2.21 5.71
CA THR A 126 14.57 -1.89 5.63
C THR A 126 15.37 -3.17 5.62
N GLU A 127 16.33 -3.22 4.71
CA GLU A 127 17.30 -4.31 4.60
C GLU A 127 18.61 -3.86 5.27
N LYS A 128 19.11 -4.67 6.20
CA LYS A 128 20.35 -4.42 6.94
C LYS A 128 21.27 -5.63 6.83
N ARG A 129 22.57 -5.40 6.68
CA ARG A 129 23.56 -6.48 6.72
C ARG A 129 23.59 -7.11 8.12
N ASP A 130 23.53 -8.45 8.18
CA ASP A 130 23.60 -9.25 9.40
C ASP A 130 24.76 -10.25 9.28
N SER A 131 25.80 -10.04 10.08
CA SER A 131 26.99 -10.92 10.17
C SER A 131 26.96 -11.83 11.40
N SER A 132 25.78 -11.97 12.05
CA SER A 132 25.64 -12.76 13.28
C SER A 132 25.81 -14.26 13.01
N TYR A 133 26.21 -15.00 14.04
CA TYR A 133 26.40 -16.46 13.97
C TYR A 133 27.39 -16.93 12.88
N GLY A 134 28.30 -16.05 12.43
CA GLY A 134 29.30 -16.35 11.41
C GLY A 134 28.75 -16.51 10.00
N MET A 135 27.51 -16.06 9.76
CA MET A 135 26.88 -16.05 8.43
C MET A 135 26.75 -14.62 7.92
N GLU A 136 26.82 -14.42 6.61
CA GLU A 136 26.50 -13.14 5.96
C GLU A 136 25.11 -13.23 5.37
N ARG A 137 24.17 -12.50 5.96
CA ARG A 137 22.76 -12.45 5.54
C ARG A 137 22.28 -11.01 5.47
N THR A 138 21.12 -10.81 4.87
CA THR A 138 20.42 -9.53 4.87
C THR A 138 19.19 -9.62 5.75
N GLU A 139 19.25 -9.01 6.93
CA GLU A 139 18.11 -8.85 7.83
C GLU A 139 17.06 -7.92 7.20
N VAL A 140 15.79 -8.29 7.37
CA VAL A 140 14.64 -7.49 6.98
C VAL A 140 13.94 -7.00 8.23
N ARG A 141 13.69 -5.68 8.29
CA ARG A 141 13.00 -5.02 9.40
C ARG A 141 11.83 -4.17 8.91
N GLY A 142 10.79 -4.01 9.73
CA GLY A 142 9.71 -3.05 9.48
C GLY A 142 10.26 -1.63 9.56
N LYS A 143 9.94 -0.76 8.59
CA LYS A 143 10.54 0.58 8.50
C LYS A 143 10.16 1.44 9.70
N THR A 144 8.87 1.45 10.05
CA THR A 144 8.34 2.33 11.09
C THR A 144 8.66 1.82 12.50
N SER A 145 8.54 0.52 12.74
CA SER A 145 8.71 -0.09 14.06
C SER A 145 10.15 -0.49 14.41
N ASP A 146 11.03 -0.54 13.40
CA ASP A 146 12.32 -1.24 13.44
C ASP A 146 12.20 -2.68 13.97
N SER A 147 11.03 -3.32 13.79
CA SER A 147 10.77 -4.70 14.19
C SER A 147 11.60 -5.65 13.34
N HIS A 148 12.29 -6.61 13.97
CA HIS A 148 12.90 -7.72 13.24
C HIS A 148 11.81 -8.59 12.61
N LEU A 149 11.84 -8.71 11.28
CA LEU A 149 10.89 -9.53 10.52
C LEU A 149 11.52 -10.90 10.19
N GLY A 150 12.76 -10.91 9.73
CA GLY A 150 13.46 -12.12 9.30
C GLY A 150 14.62 -11.76 8.39
N HIS A 151 14.79 -12.50 7.30
CA HIS A 151 15.91 -12.34 6.35
C HIS A 151 15.46 -12.48 4.90
N VAL A 152 16.19 -11.84 4.00
CA VAL A 152 16.01 -11.98 2.54
C VAL A 152 17.18 -12.75 1.93
N PHE A 153 16.87 -13.60 0.95
CA PHE A 153 17.81 -14.50 0.27
C PHE A 153 17.60 -14.45 -1.25
N ASP A 154 18.66 -14.64 -2.04
CA ASP A 154 18.64 -14.64 -3.51
C ASP A 154 18.22 -16.00 -4.14
N ASP A 155 17.50 -16.84 -3.39
CA ASP A 155 17.06 -18.18 -3.80
C ASP A 155 15.54 -18.27 -4.03
N GLY A 156 14.90 -17.14 -4.30
CA GLY A 156 13.47 -17.06 -4.58
C GLY A 156 13.10 -17.45 -6.01
N PRO A 157 11.80 -17.65 -6.28
CA PRO A 157 11.33 -17.98 -7.63
C PRO A 157 11.50 -16.79 -8.59
N ALA A 158 11.69 -17.12 -9.87
CA ALA A 158 11.62 -16.14 -10.95
C ALA A 158 10.21 -15.51 -11.04
N PRO A 159 10.08 -14.24 -11.49
CA PRO A 159 11.13 -13.36 -11.99
C PRO A 159 11.84 -12.54 -10.92
N ALA A 160 11.32 -12.51 -9.68
CA ALA A 160 11.86 -11.66 -8.62
C ALA A 160 13.23 -12.16 -8.12
N GLY A 161 13.42 -13.48 -8.03
CA GLY A 161 14.65 -14.11 -7.53
C GLY A 161 14.90 -13.94 -6.03
N GLN A 162 14.09 -13.13 -5.35
CA GLN A 162 14.19 -12.87 -3.91
C GLN A 162 13.23 -13.73 -3.10
N ARG A 163 13.68 -14.15 -1.92
CA ARG A 163 12.87 -14.83 -0.91
C ARG A 163 12.99 -14.10 0.42
N TYR A 164 11.98 -13.31 0.74
CA TYR A 164 11.76 -12.72 2.05
C TYR A 164 11.20 -13.80 2.98
N CYS A 165 12.06 -14.38 3.82
CA CYS A 165 11.71 -15.39 4.80
C CYS A 165 11.43 -14.71 6.15
N VAL A 166 10.16 -14.67 6.55
CA VAL A 166 9.69 -13.81 7.64
C VAL A 166 9.09 -14.64 8.76
N ASN A 167 9.19 -14.17 10.00
CA ASN A 167 8.52 -14.78 11.15
C ASN A 167 7.04 -14.37 11.17
N SER A 168 6.14 -15.35 11.32
CA SER A 168 4.72 -15.14 11.56
C SER A 168 4.47 -14.32 12.81
N ALA A 169 5.27 -14.51 13.87
CA ALA A 169 5.20 -13.73 15.10
C ALA A 169 5.50 -12.23 14.91
N ALA A 170 6.09 -11.81 13.79
CA ALA A 170 6.25 -10.40 13.45
C ALA A 170 5.07 -9.81 12.65
N LEU A 171 4.12 -10.67 12.25
CA LEU A 171 3.05 -10.33 11.31
C LEU A 171 1.67 -10.47 11.95
N ARG A 172 0.71 -9.75 11.39
CA ARG A 172 -0.73 -10.00 11.56
C ARG A 172 -1.37 -10.09 10.20
N PHE A 173 -2.13 -11.15 9.96
CA PHE A 173 -2.86 -11.32 8.71
C PHE A 173 -4.19 -10.56 8.73
N VAL A 174 -4.47 -9.82 7.64
CA VAL A 174 -5.75 -9.15 7.36
C VAL A 174 -6.29 -9.70 6.06
N SER A 175 -7.41 -10.43 6.12
CA SER A 175 -8.02 -11.03 4.92
C SER A 175 -8.66 -9.97 4.03
N VAL A 176 -8.83 -10.28 2.74
CA VAL A 176 -9.44 -9.35 1.77
C VAL A 176 -10.78 -8.80 2.23
N GLU A 177 -11.61 -9.64 2.86
CA GLU A 177 -12.95 -9.27 3.34
C GLU A 177 -12.90 -8.22 4.46
N LYS A 178 -11.79 -8.18 5.22
CA LYS A 178 -11.60 -7.25 6.34
C LYS A 178 -10.79 -6.01 5.98
N LEU A 179 -10.20 -5.94 4.78
CA LEU A 179 -9.33 -4.82 4.40
C LEU A 179 -10.03 -3.48 4.56
N LYS A 180 -11.25 -3.32 4.04
CA LYS A 180 -11.98 -2.05 4.14
C LYS A 180 -12.32 -1.68 5.59
N GLU A 181 -12.81 -2.65 6.35
CA GLU A 181 -13.23 -2.46 7.74
C GLU A 181 -12.05 -2.06 8.63
N GLU A 182 -10.90 -2.69 8.43
CA GLU A 182 -9.70 -2.43 9.22
C GLU A 182 -8.86 -1.24 8.71
N GLY A 183 -9.36 -0.49 7.73
CA GLY A 183 -8.69 0.71 7.21
C GLY A 183 -7.65 0.47 6.11
N TYR A 184 -7.54 -0.74 5.58
CA TYR A 184 -6.66 -1.11 4.46
C TYR A 184 -7.36 -1.10 3.09
N GLY A 185 -8.46 -0.34 2.94
CA GLY A 185 -9.32 -0.37 1.76
C GLY A 185 -8.60 -0.09 0.44
N GLN A 186 -7.53 0.72 0.47
CA GLN A 186 -6.68 1.01 -0.69
C GLN A 186 -5.99 -0.23 -1.29
N TYR A 187 -5.82 -1.30 -0.51
CA TYR A 187 -5.20 -2.54 -0.97
C TYR A 187 -6.19 -3.53 -1.59
N LEU A 188 -7.50 -3.25 -1.56
CA LEU A 188 -8.50 -4.09 -2.24
C LEU A 188 -8.24 -4.23 -3.74
N ALA A 189 -7.71 -3.17 -4.37
CA ALA A 189 -7.40 -3.15 -5.80
C ALA A 189 -6.38 -4.21 -6.22
N LEU A 190 -5.53 -4.69 -5.29
CA LEU A 190 -4.57 -5.77 -5.56
C LEU A 190 -5.28 -7.10 -5.88
N PHE A 191 -6.47 -7.31 -5.31
CA PHE A 191 -7.18 -8.60 -5.35
C PHE A 191 -8.38 -8.60 -6.32
N GLN A 192 -8.59 -7.50 -7.05
CA GLN A 192 -9.64 -7.44 -8.07
C GLN A 192 -9.11 -8.01 -9.40
N PRO A 193 -9.92 -8.80 -10.12
CA PRO A 193 -9.55 -9.21 -11.47
C PRO A 193 -9.37 -7.96 -12.33
N GLN A 194 -8.21 -7.81 -12.98
CA GLN A 194 -7.98 -6.72 -13.94
C GLN A 194 -8.95 -6.85 -15.12
N GLN A 195 -10.11 -6.19 -15.05
CA GLN A 195 -10.97 -5.97 -16.22
C GLN A 195 -10.37 -4.84 -17.07
N THR A 196 -9.33 -5.10 -17.86
CA THR A 196 -8.94 -4.23 -19.00
C THR A 196 -7.83 -4.86 -19.86
N ALA A 197 -8.21 -5.64 -20.88
CA ALA A 197 -7.39 -5.88 -22.08
C ALA A 197 -8.19 -6.41 -23.29
N GLN A 198 -9.49 -6.09 -23.43
CA GLN A 198 -10.30 -6.46 -24.61
C GLN A 198 -11.28 -5.35 -25.00
N GLN A 199 -10.80 -4.11 -25.21
CA GLN A 199 -11.56 -3.05 -25.92
C GLN A 199 -10.68 -2.21 -26.85
N GLN A 200 -9.59 -2.80 -27.38
CA GLN A 200 -8.80 -2.23 -28.48
C GLN A 200 -8.54 -3.27 -29.57
N GLN A 201 -9.59 -3.93 -30.06
CA GLN A 201 -9.62 -4.55 -31.39
C GLN A 201 -11.03 -4.37 -31.95
N GLY A 202 -11.40 -3.11 -32.19
CA GLY A 202 -12.59 -2.72 -32.92
C GLY A 202 -12.17 -1.71 -33.98
N GLY A 203 -11.95 -2.19 -35.21
CA GLY A 203 -11.79 -1.33 -36.37
C GLY A 203 -10.52 -1.59 -37.18
N GLU A 204 -10.47 -2.69 -37.92
CA GLU A 204 -9.69 -2.70 -39.16
C GLU A 204 -10.62 -3.06 -40.31
N ALA A 205 -10.80 -2.09 -41.20
CA ALA A 205 -11.71 -2.12 -42.32
C ALA A 205 -11.22 -3.10 -43.39
N LYS A 206 -12.16 -3.87 -43.91
CA LYS A 206 -12.04 -4.75 -45.08
C LYS A 206 -11.57 -3.95 -46.31
N PRO A 207 -10.49 -4.34 -47.02
CA PRO A 207 -10.27 -3.84 -48.37
C PRO A 207 -11.06 -4.68 -49.38
N GLN A 208 -11.84 -3.99 -50.21
CA GLN A 208 -12.34 -4.50 -51.49
C GLN A 208 -11.22 -4.42 -52.54
N SER A 209 -11.08 -5.47 -53.36
CA SER A 209 -10.62 -5.38 -54.75
C SER A 209 -11.09 -6.64 -55.49
N LYS A 210 -12.09 -6.50 -56.37
CA LYS A 210 -12.00 -6.58 -57.84
C LYS A 210 -11.88 -8.00 -58.38
#